data_AF-A0A9D6Z0L2-F1
#
_entry.id   AF-A0A9D6Z0L2-F1
#
_cell.length_a   1.000
_cell.length_b   1.000
_cell.length_c   1.000
_cell.angle_alpha   90.00
_cell.angle_beta   90.00
_cell.angle_gamma   90.00
#
_symmetry.space_group_name_H-M   'P 1'
#
loop_
_entity.id
_entity.type
_entity.pdbx_description
1 polymer ?
#
loop_
_entity_poly.entity_id
_entity_poly.type
_entity_poly.pdbx_seq_one_letter_code
_entity_poly.pdbx_strand_id
1 'polypeptide(L)'
;MKTNKRGFTLVELLIVLAIIGIFTSVVIGATNASRGKARDTKRISDMKEIELGLALYFDVNKVYPASLNTLVTEKYLPSLPGDPLGTAYEYLPANSNKNYCIGVKLEAGIPNDSATCTSASSGSLANYKSQR
;
A
#
# COMPACT_ATOMS: atom_id res chain seq x y z
N MET A 1 -55.10 -19.90 31.39
CA MET A 1 -53.83 -20.45 30.86
C MET A 1 -52.66 -19.76 31.57
N LYS A 2 -51.90 -20.46 32.42
CA LYS A 2 -50.72 -19.90 33.10
C LYS A 2 -49.54 -19.91 32.13
N THR A 3 -49.14 -18.73 31.65
CA THR A 3 -47.92 -18.56 30.87
C THR A 3 -46.71 -18.60 31.80
N ASN A 4 -45.95 -19.69 31.78
CA ASN A 4 -44.66 -19.79 32.45
C ASN A 4 -43.68 -18.84 31.76
N LYS A 5 -43.46 -17.64 32.33
CA LYS A 5 -42.38 -16.75 31.90
C LYS A 5 -41.09 -17.23 32.53
N ARG A 6 -40.24 -17.91 31.75
CA ARG A 6 -38.87 -18.23 32.13
C ARG A 6 -38.03 -16.95 32.06
N GLY A 7 -37.46 -16.54 33.20
CA GLY A 7 -36.51 -15.44 33.27
C GLY A 7 -35.09 -15.92 32.97
N PHE A 8 -34.26 -15.02 32.42
CA PHE A 8 -32.83 -15.26 32.24
C PHE A 8 -32.13 -15.34 33.60
N THR A 9 -31.25 -16.32 33.79
CA THR A 9 -30.39 -16.35 34.97
C THR A 9 -29.20 -15.41 34.79
N LEU A 10 -28.69 -14.84 35.89
CA LEU A 10 -27.49 -13.98 35.87
C LEU A 10 -26.27 -14.72 35.31
N VAL A 11 -26.18 -16.04 35.56
CA VAL A 11 -25.09 -16.89 35.08
C VAL A 11 -25.14 -17.06 33.57
N GLU A 12 -26.32 -17.25 32.99
CA GLU A 12 -26.48 -17.31 31.54
C GLU A 12 -26.04 -16.02 30.85
N LEU A 13 -26.35 -14.85 31.42
CA LEU A 13 -25.90 -13.57 30.85
C LEU A 13 -24.39 -13.37 31.00
N LEU A 14 -23.82 -13.81 32.12
CA LEU A 14 -22.40 -13.65 32.42
C LEU A 14 -21.50 -14.46 31.47
N ILE A 15 -21.89 -15.70 31.17
CA ILE A 15 -21.14 -16.56 30.24
C ILE A 15 -21.15 -15.98 28.82
N VAL A 16 -22.27 -15.39 28.40
CA VAL A 16 -22.41 -14.79 27.07
C VAL A 16 -21.45 -13.61 26.88
N LEU A 17 -21.36 -12.71 27.87
CA LEU A 17 -20.44 -11.58 27.80
C LEU A 17 -18.97 -12.03 27.80
N ALA A 18 -18.65 -13.09 28.55
CA ALA A 18 -17.30 -13.67 28.54
C ALA A 18 -16.91 -14.21 27.15
N ILE A 19 -17.82 -14.95 26.49
CA ILE A 19 -17.56 -15.52 25.15
C ILE A 19 -17.46 -14.41 24.09
N ILE A 20 -18.35 -13.41 24.12
CA ILE A 20 -18.30 -12.26 23.18
C ILE A 20 -16.99 -11.48 23.37
N GLY A 21 -16.52 -11.30 24.60
CA GLY A 21 -15.24 -10.64 24.89
C GLY A 21 -14.03 -11.34 24.24
N ILE A 22 -14.01 -12.67 24.30
CA ILE A 22 -12.94 -13.48 23.66
C ILE A 22 -13.00 -13.32 22.13
N PHE A 23 -14.18 -13.49 21.52
CA PHE A 23 -14.33 -13.37 20.06
C PHE A 23 -13.98 -11.97 19.54
N THR A 24 -14.44 -10.92 20.20
CA THR A 24 -14.18 -9.52 19.78
C THR A 24 -12.70 -9.18 19.81
N SER A 25 -11.94 -9.67 20.80
CA SER A 25 -10.49 -9.43 20.90
C SER A 25 -9.70 -9.98 19.71
N VAL A 26 -10.04 -11.20 19.25
CA VAL A 26 -9.38 -11.86 18.11
C VAL A 26 -9.73 -11.16 16.79
N VAL A 27 -11.00 -10.75 16.62
CA VAL A 27 -11.47 -10.07 15.40
C VAL A 27 -10.75 -8.74 15.16
N ILE A 28 -10.56 -7.92 16.21
CA ILE A 28 -9.91 -6.61 16.07
C ILE A 28 -8.46 -6.77 15.58
N GLY A 29 -7.68 -7.69 16.15
CA GLY A 29 -6.30 -7.94 15.74
C GLY A 29 -6.17 -8.34 14.28
N ALA A 30 -7.05 -9.23 13.80
CA ALA A 30 -7.05 -9.69 12.41
C ALA A 30 -7.39 -8.56 11.39
N THR A 31 -8.30 -7.64 11.75
CA THR A 31 -8.72 -6.56 10.85
C THR A 31 -7.63 -5.50 10.61
N ASN A 32 -6.79 -5.22 11.62
CA ASN A 32 -5.72 -4.23 11.50
C ASN A 32 -4.61 -4.70 10.55
N ALA A 33 -4.22 -5.97 10.64
CA ALA A 33 -3.24 -6.57 9.72
C ALA A 33 -3.76 -6.63 8.27
N SER A 34 -5.05 -6.90 8.08
CA SER A 34 -5.69 -6.92 6.76
C SER A 34 -5.69 -5.53 6.10
N ARG A 35 -6.00 -4.48 6.87
CA ARG A 35 -5.99 -3.08 6.38
C ARG A 35 -4.60 -2.63 5.92
N GLY A 36 -3.54 -3.01 6.64
CA GLY A 36 -2.16 -2.73 6.23
C GLY A 36 -1.82 -3.37 4.88
N LYS A 37 -2.12 -4.66 4.72
CA LYS A 37 -1.92 -5.39 3.45
C LYS A 37 -2.72 -4.81 2.29
N ALA A 38 -3.95 -4.36 2.53
CA ALA A 38 -4.77 -3.72 1.50
C ALA A 38 -4.16 -2.40 1.02
N ARG A 39 -3.61 -1.58 1.94
CA ARG A 39 -2.87 -0.35 1.59
C ARG A 39 -1.60 -0.66 0.81
N ASP A 40 -0.83 -1.66 1.22
CA ASP A 40 0.37 -2.08 0.50
C ASP A 40 0.05 -2.58 -0.92
N THR A 41 -1.06 -3.31 -1.09
CA THR A 41 -1.54 -3.75 -2.42
C THR A 41 -1.89 -2.55 -3.30
N LYS A 42 -2.55 -1.53 -2.74
CA LYS A 42 -2.83 -0.27 -3.46
C LYS A 42 -1.53 0.43 -3.88
N ARG A 43 -0.57 0.58 -2.96
CA ARG A 43 0.74 1.19 -3.23
C ARG A 43 1.49 0.50 -4.37
N ILE A 44 1.48 -0.84 -4.39
CA ILE A 44 2.11 -1.61 -5.46
C ILE A 44 1.40 -1.39 -6.81
N SER A 45 0.07 -1.33 -6.82
CA SER A 45 -0.70 -1.03 -8.05
C SER A 45 -0.37 0.35 -8.60
N ASP A 46 -0.23 1.33 -7.72
CA ASP A 46 0.04 2.72 -8.06
C ASP A 46 1.46 2.90 -8.63
N MET A 47 2.45 2.22 -8.05
CA MET A 47 3.80 2.19 -8.61
C MET A 47 3.84 1.59 -10.02
N LYS A 48 3.06 0.54 -10.28
CA LYS A 48 2.95 -0.07 -11.61
C LYS A 48 2.31 0.86 -12.63
N GLU A 49 1.33 1.66 -12.21
CA GLU A 49 0.71 2.66 -13.08
C GLU A 49 1.72 3.76 -13.47
N ILE A 50 2.52 4.21 -12.50
CA ILE A 50 3.59 5.18 -12.75
C ILE A 50 4.69 4.57 -13.64
N GLU A 51 5.09 3.32 -13.41
CA GLU A 51 6.06 2.59 -14.25
C GLU A 51 5.61 2.51 -15.71
N LEU A 52 4.32 2.22 -15.95
CA LEU A 52 3.75 2.22 -17.29
C LEU A 52 3.85 3.62 -17.93
N GLY A 53 3.48 4.68 -17.21
CA GLY A 53 3.62 6.05 -17.69
C GLY A 53 5.07 6.43 -18.02
N LEU A 54 6.02 6.02 -17.19
CA LEU A 54 7.46 6.21 -17.41
C LEU A 54 7.95 5.47 -18.67
N ALA A 55 7.49 4.24 -18.89
CA ALA A 55 7.83 3.46 -20.06
C ALA A 55 7.29 4.11 -21.35
N LEU A 56 6.04 4.60 -21.34
CA LEU A 56 5.45 5.32 -22.47
C LEU A 56 6.21 6.61 -22.78
N TYR A 57 6.56 7.38 -21.75
CA TYR A 57 7.35 8.61 -21.91
C TYR A 57 8.74 8.31 -22.49
N PHE A 58 9.40 7.25 -22.01
CA PHE A 58 10.71 6.84 -22.49
C PHE A 58 10.66 6.37 -23.94
N ASP A 59 9.59 5.70 -24.37
CA ASP A 59 9.46 5.25 -25.76
C ASP A 59 9.49 6.42 -26.75
N VAL A 60 8.84 7.54 -26.40
CA VAL A 60 8.81 8.75 -27.24
C VAL A 60 10.09 9.58 -27.09
N ASN A 61 10.50 9.88 -25.85
CA ASN A 61 11.55 10.86 -25.57
C ASN A 61 12.96 10.26 -25.43
N LYS A 62 13.08 8.93 -25.35
CA LYS A 62 14.33 8.17 -25.12
C LYS A 62 15.09 8.57 -23.84
N VAL A 63 14.40 9.28 -22.94
CA VAL A 63 14.84 9.72 -21.61
C VAL A 63 13.66 9.60 -20.65
N TYR A 64 13.94 9.35 -19.38
CA TYR A 64 12.99 9.43 -18.29
C TYR A 64 12.82 10.88 -17.85
N PRO A 65 11.64 11.23 -17.32
CA PRO A 65 11.37 12.59 -16.87
C PRO A 65 12.20 12.98 -15.64
N ALA A 66 12.50 14.27 -15.50
CA ALA A 66 13.17 14.78 -14.30
C ALA A 66 12.26 14.77 -13.05
N SER A 67 10.93 14.74 -13.24
CA SER A 67 9.95 14.66 -12.15
C SER A 67 8.68 13.95 -12.59
N LEU A 68 8.01 13.23 -11.67
CA LEU A 68 6.76 12.52 -12.00
C LEU A 68 5.62 13.45 -12.48
N ASN A 69 5.64 14.72 -12.10
CA ASN A 69 4.63 15.69 -12.56
C ASN A 69 4.60 15.86 -14.08
N THR A 70 5.75 15.71 -14.75
CA THR A 70 5.78 15.79 -16.23
C THR A 70 4.95 14.68 -16.90
N LEU A 71 4.81 13.51 -16.28
CA LEU A 71 3.93 12.45 -16.80
C LEU A 71 2.47 12.88 -16.83
N VAL A 72 2.04 13.68 -15.85
CA VAL A 72 0.67 14.20 -15.76
C VAL A 72 0.48 15.35 -16.75
N THR A 73 1.42 16.29 -16.80
CA THR A 73 1.37 17.43 -17.73
C THR A 73 1.38 16.98 -19.19
N GLU A 74 2.21 16.01 -19.52
CA GLU A 74 2.36 15.45 -20.87
C GLU A 74 1.35 14.33 -21.18
N LYS A 75 0.39 14.09 -20.27
CA LYS A 75 -0.75 13.15 -20.44
C LYS A 75 -0.37 11.67 -20.60
N TYR A 76 0.78 11.25 -20.08
CA TYR A 76 1.16 9.84 -19.95
C TYR A 76 0.57 9.17 -18.70
N LEU A 77 0.03 9.96 -17.76
CA LEU A 77 -0.65 9.50 -16.56
C LEU A 77 -1.86 10.44 -16.26
N PRO A 78 -3.05 9.93 -15.88
CA PRO A 78 -4.23 10.77 -15.66
C PRO A 78 -4.10 11.67 -14.42
N SER A 79 -3.48 11.16 -13.36
CA SER A 79 -3.17 11.89 -12.14
C SER A 79 -2.11 11.12 -11.35
N LEU A 80 -1.29 11.79 -10.57
CA LEU A 80 -0.35 11.10 -9.69
C LEU A 80 -1.14 10.41 -8.56
N PRO A 81 -1.03 9.08 -8.37
CA PRO A 81 -1.69 8.40 -7.27
C PRO A 81 -1.14 8.90 -5.93
N GLY A 82 -2.02 9.07 -4.96
CA GLY A 82 -1.69 9.44 -3.59
C GLY A 82 -1.73 8.22 -2.67
N ASP A 83 -0.73 8.07 -1.81
CA ASP A 83 -0.75 7.06 -0.74
C ASP A 83 -1.93 7.32 0.21
N PRO A 84 -2.71 6.31 0.62
CA PRO A 84 -3.75 6.44 1.64
C PRO A 84 -3.29 7.04 2.98
N LEU A 85 -1.99 7.05 3.28
CA LEU A 85 -1.43 7.72 4.47
C LEU A 85 -0.82 9.11 4.19
N GLY A 86 -0.86 9.59 2.94
CA GLY A 86 -0.35 10.91 2.56
C GLY A 86 1.15 10.97 2.28
N THR A 87 1.87 9.85 2.32
CA THR A 87 3.29 9.79 1.92
C THR A 87 3.39 9.82 0.40
N ALA A 88 4.05 10.83 -0.18
CA ALA A 88 4.27 10.82 -1.63
C ALA A 88 5.21 9.67 -2.03
N TYR A 89 5.02 9.13 -3.24
CA TYR A 89 5.97 8.20 -3.85
C TYR A 89 7.31 8.90 -4.09
N GLU A 90 8.40 8.29 -3.65
CA GLU A 90 9.74 8.83 -3.87
C GLU A 90 10.18 8.52 -5.30
N TYR A 91 10.68 9.53 -6.01
CA TYR A 91 11.19 9.39 -7.38
C TYR A 91 12.52 10.10 -7.51
N LEU A 92 13.55 9.36 -7.96
CA LEU A 92 14.87 9.90 -8.27
C LEU A 92 15.28 9.55 -9.70
N PRO A 93 15.44 10.56 -10.58
CA PRO A 93 16.06 10.35 -11.88
C PRO A 93 17.58 10.21 -11.76
N ALA A 94 18.21 9.39 -12.61
CA ALA A 94 19.67 9.31 -12.69
C ALA A 94 20.28 10.48 -13.48
N ASN A 95 21.57 10.72 -13.26
CA ASN A 95 22.38 11.78 -13.89
C ASN A 95 22.40 11.78 -15.44
N SER A 96 21.87 10.75 -16.09
CA SER A 96 21.76 10.66 -17.56
C SER A 96 20.31 10.54 -18.05
N ASN A 97 19.31 10.68 -17.18
CA ASN A 97 17.88 10.47 -17.47
C ASN A 97 17.58 9.14 -18.20
N LYS A 98 18.45 8.14 -18.08
CA LYS A 98 18.27 6.81 -18.69
C LYS A 98 17.96 5.72 -17.66
N ASN A 99 18.07 6.05 -16.39
CA ASN A 99 17.65 5.21 -15.27
C ASN A 99 16.79 6.06 -14.34
N TYR A 100 15.89 5.42 -13.63
CA TYR A 100 15.08 6.01 -12.58
C TYR A 100 14.97 5.03 -11.42
N CYS A 101 14.70 5.58 -10.24
CA CYS A 101 14.24 4.81 -9.09
C CYS A 101 12.90 5.36 -8.64
N ILE A 102 11.97 4.46 -8.33
CA ILE A 102 10.71 4.78 -7.68
C ILE A 102 10.52 3.84 -6.49
N GLY A 103 10.10 4.40 -5.36
CA GLY A 103 9.97 3.67 -4.10
C GLY A 103 8.83 4.20 -3.24
N VAL A 104 8.30 3.31 -2.40
CA VAL A 104 7.35 3.66 -1.35
C VAL A 104 7.62 2.82 -0.13
N LYS A 105 7.42 3.40 1.06
CA LYS A 105 7.52 2.66 2.31
C LYS A 105 6.28 1.80 2.51
N LEU A 106 6.48 0.49 2.61
CA LEU A 106 5.40 -0.46 2.92
C LEU A 106 5.24 -0.59 4.44
N GLU A 107 4.01 -0.84 4.89
CA GLU A 107 3.71 -0.95 6.32
C GLU A 107 4.01 -2.34 6.88
N ALA A 108 3.82 -3.38 6.08
CA ALA A 108 4.29 -4.72 6.41
C ALA A 108 5.77 -4.82 6.00
N GLY A 109 6.67 -4.37 6.90
CA GLY A 109 8.09 -4.26 6.63
C GLY A 109 8.75 -5.51 6.06
N ILE A 110 9.64 -5.31 5.09
CA ILE A 110 10.73 -6.24 4.77
C ILE A 110 11.95 -5.78 5.59
N PRO A 111 12.76 -6.67 6.20
CA PRO A 111 13.92 -6.31 7.05
C PRO A 111 15.08 -5.52 6.39
N ASN A 112 14.89 -4.91 5.22
CA ASN A 112 15.88 -4.06 4.54
C ASN A 112 15.18 -2.78 4.03
N ASP A 113 14.42 -2.16 4.94
CA ASP A 113 13.47 -1.05 4.82
C ASP A 113 14.13 0.31 4.51
N SER A 114 14.95 0.37 3.47
CA SER A 114 15.29 1.64 2.84
C SER A 114 14.34 1.83 1.67
N ALA A 115 13.14 2.32 1.97
CA ALA A 115 12.21 2.89 1.00
C ALA A 115 12.74 4.17 0.32
N THR A 116 14.05 4.40 0.40
CA THR A 116 14.75 5.56 -0.12
C THR A 116 15.51 5.12 -1.35
N CYS A 117 15.24 5.81 -2.45
CA CYS A 117 16.07 5.71 -3.62
C CYS A 117 17.44 6.28 -3.23
N THR A 118 18.43 5.43 -2.98
CA THR A 118 19.79 5.90 -2.64
C THR A 118 20.66 6.05 -3.89
N SER A 119 20.24 5.42 -5.00
CA SER A 119 20.86 5.56 -6.31
C SER A 119 19.87 5.14 -7.41
N ALA A 120 19.89 5.85 -8.53
CA ALA A 120 19.08 5.51 -9.70
C ALA A 120 19.84 4.50 -10.58
N SER A 121 19.75 3.22 -10.23
CA SER A 121 20.18 2.11 -11.08
C SER A 121 19.05 1.68 -12.03
N SER A 122 19.41 1.11 -13.19
CA SER A 122 18.50 0.72 -14.26
C SER A 122 17.32 -0.12 -13.74
N GLY A 123 16.13 0.47 -13.63
CA GLY A 123 14.93 -0.22 -13.16
C GLY A 123 14.90 -0.54 -11.67
N SER A 124 15.47 0.32 -10.81
CA SER A 124 15.38 0.12 -9.36
C SER A 124 14.01 0.52 -8.84
N LEU A 125 13.06 -0.41 -8.94
CA LEU A 125 11.89 -0.42 -8.07
C LEU A 125 12.41 -0.69 -6.65
N ALA A 126 12.67 0.37 -5.88
CA ALA A 126 13.01 0.21 -4.47
C ALA A 126 11.78 -0.43 -3.78
N ASN A 127 11.86 -1.75 -3.57
CA ASN A 127 10.88 -2.63 -2.92
C ASN A 127 9.93 -3.48 -3.77
N TYR A 128 10.02 -3.52 -5.11
CA TYR A 128 9.43 -4.67 -5.84
C TYR A 128 10.49 -5.76 -5.94
N LYS A 129 10.60 -6.57 -4.88
CA LYS A 129 11.39 -7.81 -4.88
C LYS A 129 11.03 -8.56 -6.17
N SER A 130 12.01 -8.68 -7.06
CA SER A 130 11.98 -9.52 -8.26
C SER A 130 11.35 -10.88 -7.90
N GLN A 131 10.07 -11.04 -8.23
CA GLN A 131 9.37 -12.32 -8.14
C GLN A 131 9.72 -13.09 -9.40
N ARG A 132 10.81 -13.86 -9.31
CA ARG A 132 10.86 -15.19 -9.92
C ARG A 132 10.51 -16.21 -8.84
#